data_AF-A0A3D3YUA6-F1
#
_entry.id   AF-A0A3D3YUA6-F1
#
_cell.length_a   1.000
_cell.length_b   1.000
_cell.length_c   1.000
_cell.angle_alpha   90.00
_cell.angle_beta   90.00
_cell.angle_gamma   90.00
#
_symmetry.space_group_name_H-M   'P 1'
#
loop_
_entity.id
_entity.type
_entity.pdbx_description
1 polymer ?
#
loop_
_entity_poly.entity_id
_entity_poly.type
_entity_poly.pdbx_seq_one_letter_code
_entity_poly.pdbx_strand_id
1 'polypeptide(L)' 'PDHVVVPIASGALLTRIAHAFRELHAVGLLDEEPNVRVSGAQAGGCNPVAAAFESG' A
#
# COMPACT_ATOMS: atom_id res chain seq x y z
N PRO A 1 3.98 8.83 -8.44
CA PRO A 1 4.87 9.08 -7.27
C PRO A 1 5.78 7.88 -7.07
N ASP A 2 6.98 8.05 -6.53
CA ASP A 2 7.89 6.93 -6.34
C ASP A 2 7.51 6.06 -5.12
N HIS A 3 6.94 6.67 -4.08
CA HIS A 3 6.58 5.99 -2.83
C HIS A 3 5.32 6.58 -2.19
N VAL A 4 4.43 5.72 -1.71
CA VAL A 4 3.28 6.05 -0.86
C VAL A 4 3.36 5.31 0.46
N VAL A 5 3.15 6.02 1.57
CA VAL A 5 3.06 5.46 2.92
C VAL A 5 1.60 5.50 3.37
N VAL A 6 1.05 4.34 3.76
CA VAL A 6 -0.36 4.17 4.09
C VAL A 6 -0.52 3.80 5.56
N PRO A 7 -1.35 4.53 6.34
CA PRO A 7 -1.64 4.14 7.72
C PRO A 7 -2.43 2.83 7.75
N ILE A 8 -2.07 1.93 8.66
CA ILE A 8 -2.63 0.59 8.76
C ILE A 8 -3.35 0.41 10.11
N ALA A 9 -4.64 0.09 10.02
CA ALA A 9 -5.36 -0.64 11.05
C ALA A 9 -5.46 -2.12 10.66
N SER A 10 -6.40 -2.46 9.76
CA SER A 10 -6.59 -3.82 9.24
C SER A 10 -5.78 -4.17 8.00
N GLY A 11 -5.10 -3.19 7.38
CA GLY A 11 -4.37 -3.37 6.12
C GLY A 11 -5.22 -3.19 4.85
N ALA A 12 -6.54 -3.06 4.97
CA ALA A 12 -7.43 -2.92 3.80
C ALA A 12 -7.12 -1.69 2.93
N LEU A 13 -6.76 -0.56 3.53
CA LEU A 13 -6.39 0.64 2.77
C LEU A 13 -5.07 0.43 2.01
N LEU A 14 -4.08 -0.22 2.63
CA LEU A 14 -2.77 -0.51 2.00
C LEU A 14 -2.97 -1.32 0.71
N THR A 15 -3.73 -2.43 0.79
CA THR A 15 -3.95 -3.32 -0.35
C THR A 15 -4.78 -2.64 -1.45
N ARG A 16 -5.78 -1.84 -1.07
CA ARG A 16 -6.59 -1.08 -2.03
C ARG A 16 -5.80 0.02 -2.73
N ILE A 17 -4.91 0.73 -2.04
CA ILE A 17 -4.02 1.72 -2.67
C ILE A 17 -3.11 1.03 -3.71
N ALA A 18 -2.49 -0.10 -3.33
CA ALA A 18 -1.62 -0.85 -4.24
C ALA A 18 -2.38 -1.34 -5.48
N HIS A 19 -3.61 -1.84 -5.31
CA HIS A 19 -4.47 -2.26 -6.41
C HIS A 19 -4.93 -1.07 -7.27
N ALA A 20 -5.34 0.03 -6.65
CA ALA A 20 -5.86 1.21 -7.35
C ALA A 20 -4.83 1.80 -8.32
N PHE A 21 -3.53 1.76 -8.02
CA PHE A 21 -2.52 2.18 -8.99
C PHE A 21 -2.60 1.35 -10.28
N ARG A 22 -2.67 0.02 -10.16
CA ARG A 22 -2.81 -0.87 -11.33
C ARG A 22 -4.12 -0.59 -12.08
N GLU A 23 -5.21 -0.35 -11.35
CA GLU A 23 -6.50 0.02 -11.95
C GLU A 23 -6.44 1.33 -12.73
N LEU A 24 -5.76 2.36 -12.22
CA LEU A 24 -5.57 3.63 -12.93
C LEU A 24 -4.92 3.43 -14.30
N HIS A 25 -3.95 2.52 -14.41
CA HIS A 25 -3.39 2.15 -15.70
C HIS A 25 -4.37 1.32 -16.54
N ALA A 26 -5.02 0.33 -15.95
CA ALA A 26 -5.98 -0.53 -16.65
C ALA A 26 -7.14 0.24 -17.30
N VAL A 27 -7.59 1.34 -16.67
CA VAL A 27 -8.64 2.20 -17.21
C VAL A 27 -8.13 3.34 -18.12
N GLY A 28 -6.83 3.35 -18.42
CA GLY A 28 -6.22 4.35 -19.32
C GLY A 28 -6.07 5.75 -18.71
N LEU A 29 -6.08 5.88 -17.38
CA LEU A 29 -5.76 7.15 -16.70
C LEU A 29 -4.25 7.36 -16.50
N LEU A 30 -3.44 6.31 -16.70
CA LEU A 30 -1.99 6.38 -16.73
C LEU A 30 -1.48 5.76 -18.04
N ASP A 31 -0.62 6.49 -18.75
CA ASP A 31 -0.05 6.04 -20.03
C ASP A 31 0.88 4.83 -19.86
N GLU A 32 1.57 4.74 -18.72
CA GLU A 32 2.52 3.66 -18.40
C GLU A 32 2.10 2.89 -17.14
N GLU A 33 2.57 1.65 -17.03
CA GLU A 33 2.36 0.84 -15.84
C GLU A 33 3.03 1.49 -14.62
N PRO A 34 2.31 1.69 -13.50
CA PRO A 34 2.83 2.44 -12.37
C PRO A 34 3.86 1.63 -11.57
N ASN A 35 5.08 2.15 -11.49
CA ASN A 35 6.11 1.67 -10.57
C ASN A 35 6.09 2.46 -9.25
N VAL A 36 5.09 2.17 -8.40
CA VAL A 36 4.90 2.87 -7.12
C VAL A 36 5.25 1.93 -5.97
N ARG A 37 6.24 2.27 -5.16
CA ARG A 37 6.46 1.60 -3.88
C ARG A 37 5.32 1.94 -2.93
N VAL A 38 4.75 0.94 -2.25
CA VAL A 38 3.73 1.16 -1.22
C VAL A 38 4.20 0.55 0.09
N SER A 39 4.16 1.31 1.18
CA SER A 39 4.55 0.84 2.51
C SER A 39 3.49 1.13 3.55
N GLY A 40 3.36 0.22 4.51
CA GLY A 40 2.46 0.35 5.64
C GLY A 40 3.10 1.03 6.85
N ALA A 41 2.31 1.77 7.63
CA ALA A 41 2.72 2.30 8.93
C ALA A 41 1.67 2.00 10.01
N GLN A 42 2.12 1.47 11.16
CA GLN A 42 1.27 1.25 12.35
C GLN A 42 1.83 1.99 13.56
N ALA A 43 0.98 2.31 14.53
CA ALA A 43 1.40 2.87 15.80
C ALA A 43 2.19 1.83 16.59
N GLY A 44 3.31 2.23 17.22
CA GLY A 44 4.17 1.30 17.95
C GLY A 44 3.49 0.54 19.10
N GLY A 45 2.43 1.10 19.68
CA GLY A 45 1.62 0.44 20.73
C GLY A 45 0.49 -0.45 20.22
N CYS A 46 0.24 -0.50 18.90
CA CYS A 46 -0.83 -1.29 18.28
C CYS A 46 -0.45 -1.61 16.84
N ASN A 47 0.48 -2.56 16.67
CA ASN A 47 1.12 -2.90 15.39
C ASN A 47 1.05 -4.40 15.01
N PRO A 48 -0.09 -5.10 15.20
CA PRO A 48 -0.15 -6.54 14.95
C PRO A 48 0.17 -6.95 13.50
N VAL A 49 -0.10 -6.10 12.51
CA VAL A 49 0.18 -6.38 11.09
C VAL A 49 1.67 -6.17 10.78
N ALA A 50 2.28 -5.12 11.32
CA ALA A 50 3.71 -4.85 11.16
C ALA A 50 4.53 -5.94 11.87
N ALA A 51 4.15 -6.33 13.09
CA ALA A 51 4.78 -7.43 13.81
C ALA A 51 4.67 -8.76 13.05
N ALA A 52 3.49 -9.07 12.49
CA ALA A 52 3.31 -10.25 11.65
C ALA A 52 4.20 -10.20 10.39
N PHE A 53 4.24 -9.05 9.70
CA PHE A 53 5.07 -8.85 8.52
C PHE A 53 6.57 -9.03 8.81
N GLU A 54 7.05 -8.55 9.96
CA GLU A 54 8.43 -8.74 10.41
C GLU A 54 8.74 -10.21 10.76
N SER A 55 7.74 -10.98 11.20
CA SER A 55 7.91 -12.40 11.58
C SER A 55 7.80 -13.40 10.43
N GLY A 56 7.37 -12.97 9.24
CA GLY A 56 7.18 -13.83 8.04
C GLY A 56 5.85 -14.58 8.02
#